data_AF-A0A378MYC4-F1
#
_entry.id   AF-A0A378MYC4-F1
#
_cell.length_a   1.000
_cell.length_b   1.000
_cell.length_c   1.000
_cell.angle_alpha   90.00
_cell.angle_beta   90.00
_cell.angle_gamma   90.00
#
_symmetry.space_group_name_H-M   'P 1'
#
loop_
_entity.id
_entity.type
_entity.pdbx_description
1 polymer ?
#
loop_
_entity_poly.entity_id
_entity_poly.type
_entity_poly.pdbx_seq_one_letter_code
_entity_poly.pdbx_strand_id
1 'polypeptide(L)'
;MSKTIVIKFGTSTLTHGTKSFKPSLYVRAGKAQLHQQHRVIVVTSGAAAAGRDYLGHPELPKTLASKQMLAAVGQSQLIRVWENLFDIYNIHIGQMLLTRADLDDRERFLNARDTLDALLAQKNHSGD
;
A
#
# COMPACT_ATOMS: atom_id res chain seq x y z
N MET A 1 -22.49 6.20 11.79
CA MET A 1 -22.01 4.80 11.96
C MET A 1 -20.64 4.67 11.33
N SER A 2 -19.70 4.00 12.01
CA SER A 2 -18.38 3.66 11.45
C SER A 2 -18.53 2.58 10.38
N LYS A 3 -17.75 2.67 9.29
CA LYS A 3 -17.73 1.73 8.17
C LYS A 3 -16.29 1.25 7.93
N THR A 4 -16.15 0.09 7.29
CA THR A 4 -14.87 -0.34 6.71
C THR A 4 -14.82 0.06 5.24
N ILE A 5 -13.80 0.82 4.86
CA ILE A 5 -13.64 1.39 3.52
C ILE A 5 -12.35 0.85 2.91
N VAL A 6 -12.47 0.18 1.77
CA VAL A 6 -11.33 -0.26 0.96
C VAL A 6 -11.10 0.74 -0.16
N ILE A 7 -9.92 1.35 -0.20
CA ILE A 7 -9.55 2.34 -1.21
C ILE A 7 -8.44 1.77 -2.08
N LYS A 8 -8.74 1.59 -3.37
CA LYS A 8 -7.78 1.04 -4.34
C LYS A 8 -7.10 2.14 -5.16
N PHE A 9 -5.78 2.15 -5.18
CA PHE A 9 -4.96 3.04 -6.00
C PHE A 9 -4.33 2.27 -7.16
N GLY A 10 -4.63 2.68 -8.39
CA GLY A 10 -3.95 2.17 -9.59
C GLY A 10 -2.62 2.86 -9.83
N THR A 11 -1.76 2.23 -10.64
CA THR A 11 -0.44 2.79 -10.98
C THR A 11 -0.55 4.18 -11.62
N SER A 12 -1.50 4.40 -12.52
CA SER A 12 -1.73 5.71 -13.16
C SER A 12 -2.07 6.81 -12.15
N THR A 13 -2.82 6.49 -11.10
CA THR A 13 -3.14 7.40 -9.99
C THR A 13 -1.90 7.79 -9.19
N LEU A 14 -0.92 6.89 -9.07
CA LEU A 14 0.28 7.09 -8.27
C LEU A 14 1.43 7.75 -9.05
N THR A 15 1.44 7.61 -10.37
CA THR A 15 2.46 8.21 -11.24
C THR A 15 2.00 9.50 -11.93
N HIS A 16 0.71 9.84 -11.84
CA HIS A 16 0.09 10.95 -12.59
C HIS A 16 0.34 10.86 -14.10
N GLY A 17 0.40 9.64 -14.64
CA GLY A 17 0.73 9.39 -16.04
C GLY A 17 2.20 9.60 -16.41
N THR A 18 3.06 9.96 -15.44
CA THR A 18 4.51 10.11 -15.66
C THR A 18 5.26 8.81 -15.41
N LYS A 19 6.56 8.81 -15.69
CA LYS A 19 7.46 7.71 -15.31
C LYS A 19 7.84 7.74 -13.82
N SER A 20 7.61 8.85 -13.14
CA SER A 20 8.00 9.03 -11.75
C SER A 20 6.91 8.55 -10.79
N PHE A 21 7.32 7.86 -9.74
CA PHE A 21 6.43 7.41 -8.68
C PHE A 21 6.30 8.50 -7.61
N LYS A 22 5.26 9.35 -7.74
CA LYS A 22 4.99 10.47 -6.83
C LYS A 22 3.52 10.52 -6.45
N PRO A 23 3.07 9.72 -5.46
CA PRO A 23 1.72 9.83 -4.92
C PRO A 23 1.45 11.26 -4.45
N SER A 24 0.34 11.86 -4.88
CA SER A 24 0.10 13.29 -4.68
C SER A 24 -0.32 13.66 -3.26
N LEU A 25 -0.12 14.93 -2.93
CA LEU A 25 -0.74 15.66 -1.82
C LEU A 25 -2.21 15.28 -1.58
N TYR A 26 -3.01 15.21 -2.64
CA TYR A 26 -4.46 15.03 -2.57
C TYR A 26 -4.89 13.66 -2.07
N VAL A 27 -4.08 12.64 -2.35
CA VAL A 27 -4.27 11.30 -1.80
C VAL A 27 -4.10 11.32 -0.27
N ARG A 28 -3.39 12.29 0.31
CA ARG A 28 -3.02 12.32 1.73
C ARG A 28 -4.14 12.82 2.64
N ALA A 29 -4.65 14.03 2.37
CA ALA A 29 -5.60 14.71 3.25
C ALA A 29 -6.94 13.96 3.38
N GLY A 30 -7.50 13.46 2.27
CA GLY A 30 -8.80 12.78 2.29
C GLY A 30 -8.81 11.49 3.11
N LYS A 31 -7.67 10.80 3.23
CA LYS A 31 -7.61 9.51 3.92
C LYS A 31 -7.39 9.62 5.42
N ALA A 32 -6.60 10.59 5.87
CA ALA A 32 -6.49 10.90 7.29
C ALA A 32 -7.86 11.29 7.87
N GLN A 33 -8.63 12.09 7.12
CA GLN A 33 -9.98 12.48 7.54
C GLN A 33 -10.96 11.29 7.59
N LEU A 34 -10.93 10.40 6.60
CA LEU A 34 -11.73 9.17 6.64
C LEU A 34 -11.35 8.26 7.81
N HIS A 35 -10.06 8.15 8.12
CA HIS A 35 -9.55 7.33 9.23
C HIS A 35 -10.08 7.78 10.61
N GLN A 36 -10.40 9.07 10.78
CA GLN A 36 -10.99 9.56 12.04
C GLN A 36 -12.39 9.00 12.30
N GLN A 37 -13.11 8.56 11.27
CA GLN A 37 -14.51 8.14 11.37
C GLN A 37 -14.75 6.68 10.95
N HIS A 38 -13.79 6.08 10.24
CA HIS A 38 -13.93 4.80 9.54
C HIS A 38 -12.65 3.95 9.61
N ARG A 39 -12.80 2.63 9.48
CA ARG A 39 -11.70 1.68 9.30
C ARG A 39 -11.26 1.76 7.83
N VAL A 40 -10.01 2.16 7.55
CA VAL A 40 -9.53 2.37 6.18
C VAL A 40 -8.50 1.31 5.79
N ILE A 41 -8.73 0.64 4.65
CA ILE A 41 -7.79 -0.30 4.03
C ILE A 41 -7.32 0.30 2.72
N VAL A 42 -6.00 0.40 2.51
CA VAL A 42 -5.41 0.86 1.26
C VAL A 42 -4.93 -0.35 0.47
N VAL A 43 -5.46 -0.50 -0.75
CA VAL A 43 -4.94 -1.45 -1.74
C VAL A 43 -4.19 -0.67 -2.80
N THR A 44 -2.90 -0.91 -2.97
CA THR A 44 -2.05 -0.08 -3.84
C THR A 44 -1.35 -0.91 -4.90
N SER A 45 -1.37 -0.43 -6.14
CA SER A 45 -0.51 -0.92 -7.23
C SER A 45 0.81 -0.12 -7.24
N GLY A 46 1.64 -0.30 -8.26
CA GLY A 46 2.77 0.62 -8.52
C GLY A 46 4.14 0.16 -8.01
N ALA A 47 4.27 -0.98 -7.32
CA ALA A 47 5.56 -1.49 -6.86
C ALA A 47 6.59 -1.59 -8.00
N ALA A 48 6.27 -2.28 -9.11
CA ALA A 48 7.20 -2.37 -10.24
C ALA A 48 7.52 -1.02 -10.91
N ALA A 49 6.60 -0.04 -10.86
CA ALA A 49 6.84 1.30 -11.38
C ALA A 49 7.81 2.07 -10.45
N ALA A 50 7.58 1.99 -9.13
CA ALA A 50 8.45 2.57 -8.11
C ALA A 50 9.87 1.98 -8.20
N GLY A 51 9.99 0.66 -8.40
CA GLY A 51 11.30 0.01 -8.53
C GLY A 51 12.01 0.42 -9.82
N ARG A 52 11.28 0.60 -10.92
CA ARG A 52 11.86 1.08 -12.18
C ARG A 52 12.35 2.53 -12.06
N ASP A 53 11.58 3.40 -11.41
CA ASP A 53 11.97 4.79 -11.14
C ASP A 53 13.21 4.83 -10.23
N TYR A 54 13.18 4.07 -9.13
CA TYR A 54 14.28 3.99 -8.16
C TYR A 54 15.60 3.50 -8.76
N LEU A 55 15.55 2.57 -9.71
CA LEU A 55 16.74 2.04 -10.39
C LEU A 55 17.19 2.87 -11.60
N GLY A 56 16.59 4.03 -11.87
CA GLY A 56 16.98 4.90 -12.99
C GLY A 56 16.54 4.39 -14.36
N HIS A 57 15.39 3.72 -14.44
CA HIS A 57 14.79 3.20 -15.67
C HIS A 57 15.70 2.27 -16.51
N PRO A 58 16.25 1.19 -15.95
CA PRO A 58 17.11 0.29 -16.69
C PRO A 58 16.37 -0.39 -17.85
N GLU A 59 17.10 -0.62 -18.94
CA GLU A 59 16.69 -1.54 -19.99
C GLU A 59 16.82 -2.97 -19.46
N LEU A 60 15.72 -3.71 -19.48
CA LEU A 60 15.64 -5.05 -18.91
C LEU A 60 14.93 -5.99 -19.89
N PRO A 61 15.32 -7.27 -19.95
CA PRO A 61 14.56 -8.28 -20.66
C PRO A 61 13.08 -8.29 -20.22
N LYS A 62 12.15 -8.52 -21.16
CA LYS A 62 10.70 -8.56 -20.88
C LYS A 62 10.28 -9.89 -20.25
N THR A 63 10.93 -10.29 -19.16
CA THR A 63 10.68 -11.56 -18.46
C THR A 63 9.86 -11.36 -17.19
N LEU A 64 9.26 -12.46 -16.69
CA LEU A 64 8.61 -12.47 -15.38
C LEU A 64 9.61 -12.12 -14.26
N ALA A 65 10.81 -12.69 -14.31
CA ALA A 65 11.87 -12.43 -13.34
C ALA A 65 12.22 -10.94 -13.26
N SER A 66 12.34 -10.25 -14.40
CA SER A 66 12.59 -8.81 -14.43
C SER A 66 11.44 -8.00 -13.79
N LYS A 67 10.18 -8.42 -13.99
CA LYS A 67 9.03 -7.78 -13.33
C LYS A 67 9.02 -8.01 -11.82
N GLN A 68 9.32 -9.24 -11.38
CA GLN A 68 9.41 -9.59 -9.97
C GLN A 68 10.54 -8.85 -9.26
N MET A 69 11.71 -8.74 -9.89
CA MET A 69 12.83 -7.97 -9.37
C MET A 69 12.45 -6.50 -9.19
N LEU A 70 11.85 -5.86 -10.21
CA LEU A 70 11.36 -4.48 -10.10
C LEU A 70 10.31 -4.33 -9.00
N ALA A 71 9.39 -5.28 -8.86
CA ALA A 71 8.38 -5.27 -7.82
C ALA A 71 8.99 -5.42 -6.42
N ALA A 72 9.97 -6.30 -6.24
CA ALA A 72 10.67 -6.50 -4.98
C ALA A 72 11.42 -5.23 -4.54
N VAL A 73 12.19 -4.62 -5.46
CA VAL A 73 12.90 -3.36 -5.20
C VAL A 73 11.90 -2.23 -4.93
N GLY A 74 10.86 -2.13 -5.73
CA GLY A 74 9.91 -1.03 -5.63
C GLY A 74 8.89 -1.16 -4.51
N GLN A 75 8.65 -2.36 -3.98
CA GLN A 75 7.74 -2.54 -2.84
C GLN A 75 8.27 -1.85 -1.59
N SER A 76 9.59 -1.88 -1.35
CA SER A 76 10.20 -1.16 -0.22
C SER A 76 10.05 0.36 -0.36
N GLN A 77 10.19 0.89 -1.57
CA GLN A 77 9.95 2.30 -1.86
C GLN A 77 8.48 2.66 -1.68
N LEU A 78 7.58 1.81 -2.17
CA LEU A 78 6.14 2.01 -2.11
C LEU A 78 5.65 2.09 -0.66
N ILE A 79 6.04 1.14 0.19
CA ILE A 79 5.61 1.13 1.59
C ILE A 79 6.20 2.30 2.37
N ARG A 80 7.47 2.67 2.12
CA ARG A 80 8.10 3.83 2.75
C ARG A 80 7.38 5.12 2.41
N VAL A 81 6.95 5.28 1.16
CA VAL A 81 6.14 6.43 0.77
C VAL A 81 4.82 6.41 1.54
N TRP A 82 4.10 5.29 1.58
CA TRP A 82 2.86 5.22 2.34
C TRP A 82 3.05 5.53 3.84
N GLU A 83 4.10 4.99 4.46
CA GLU A 83 4.46 5.25 5.85
C GLU A 83 4.67 6.75 6.08
N ASN A 84 5.57 7.38 5.32
CA ASN A 84 5.81 8.83 5.40
C ASN A 84 4.54 9.68 5.18
N LEU A 85 3.63 9.22 4.32
CA LEU A 85 2.39 9.96 4.03
C LEU A 85 1.37 9.90 5.18
N PHE A 86 1.31 8.79 5.91
CA PHE A 86 0.39 8.60 7.02
C PHE A 86 0.98 9.03 8.37
N ASP A 87 2.30 8.99 8.51
CA ASP A 87 3.05 9.43 9.70
C ASP A 87 2.82 10.92 10.01
N ILE A 88 2.64 11.76 8.99
CA ILE A 88 2.27 13.19 9.15
C ILE A 88 0.97 13.36 9.96
N TYR A 89 0.11 12.34 9.99
CA TYR A 89 -1.15 12.33 10.72
C TYR A 89 -1.11 11.43 11.96
N ASN A 90 0.08 10.98 12.38
CA ASN A 90 0.28 9.98 13.43
C ASN A 90 -0.52 8.70 13.18
N ILE A 91 -0.61 8.28 11.92
CA ILE A 91 -1.27 7.04 11.53
C ILE A 91 -0.21 6.00 11.19
N HIS A 92 -0.15 4.94 11.99
CA HIS A 92 0.68 3.79 11.69
C HIS A 92 0.03 2.92 10.61
N ILE A 93 0.85 2.29 9.77
CA ILE A 93 0.39 1.38 8.72
C ILE A 93 1.00 -0.01 8.92
N GLY A 94 0.26 -1.04 8.53
CA GLY A 94 0.76 -2.42 8.43
C GLY A 94 0.82 -2.87 6.98
N GLN A 95 1.97 -3.39 6.53
CA GLN A 95 2.08 -3.97 5.20
C GLN A 95 1.56 -5.41 5.19
N MET A 96 0.64 -5.72 4.28
CA MET A 96 0.23 -7.09 3.96
C MET A 96 0.47 -7.37 2.47
N LEU A 97 1.16 -8.47 2.18
CA LEU A 97 1.37 -8.98 0.82
C LEU A 97 0.70 -10.34 0.71
N LEU A 98 -0.33 -10.42 -0.13
CA LEU A 98 -1.15 -11.62 -0.28
C LEU A 98 -1.26 -11.99 -1.75
N THR A 99 -1.40 -13.28 -2.01
CA THR A 99 -1.69 -13.86 -3.31
C THR A 99 -3.05 -14.57 -3.25
N ARG A 100 -3.53 -15.02 -4.41
CA ARG A 100 -4.73 -15.86 -4.46
C ARG A 100 -4.58 -17.15 -3.63
N ALA A 101 -3.38 -17.72 -3.60
CA ALA A 101 -3.12 -18.94 -2.84
C ALA A 101 -3.30 -18.75 -1.32
N ASP A 102 -3.16 -17.52 -0.83
CA ASP A 102 -3.43 -17.18 0.59
C ASP A 102 -4.94 -17.12 0.91
N LEU A 103 -5.79 -16.99 -0.11
CA LEU A 103 -7.24 -16.83 0.05
C LEU A 103 -8.02 -18.10 -0.33
N ASP A 104 -7.45 -18.95 -1.18
CA ASP A 104 -8.06 -20.20 -1.62
C ASP A 104 -7.91 -21.34 -0.58
N ASP A 105 -6.96 -21.23 0.34
CA ASP A 105 -6.80 -22.14 1.48
C ASP A 105 -7.49 -21.58 2.74
N ARG A 106 -8.28 -22.42 3.42
CA ARG A 106 -9.10 -21.98 4.56
C ARG A 106 -8.27 -21.46 5.72
N GLU A 107 -7.17 -22.14 6.06
CA GLU A 107 -6.35 -21.76 7.20
C GLU A 107 -5.61 -20.45 6.91
N ARG A 108 -4.99 -20.33 5.74
CA ARG A 108 -4.32 -19.10 5.29
C ARG A 108 -5.29 -17.94 5.18
N PHE A 109 -6.51 -18.17 4.71
CA PHE A 109 -7.55 -17.15 4.66
C PHE A 109 -7.89 -16.63 6.06
N LEU A 110 -8.09 -17.53 7.04
CA LEU A 110 -8.36 -17.15 8.43
C LEU A 110 -7.19 -16.37 9.02
N ASN A 111 -5.94 -16.79 8.79
CA ASN A 111 -4.75 -16.08 9.25
C ASN A 111 -4.64 -14.66 8.66
N ALA A 112 -4.93 -14.51 7.36
CA ALA A 112 -4.93 -13.20 6.70
C ALA A 112 -6.06 -12.30 7.21
N ARG A 113 -7.27 -12.84 7.40
CA ARG A 113 -8.41 -12.13 7.99
C ARG A 113 -8.09 -11.65 9.40
N ASP A 114 -7.59 -12.54 10.25
CA ASP A 114 -7.34 -12.25 11.67
C ASP A 114 -6.23 -11.20 11.82
N THR A 115 -5.20 -11.26 10.98
CA THR A 115 -4.16 -10.22 10.90
C THR A 115 -4.76 -8.86 10.51
N LEU A 116 -5.62 -8.82 9.49
CA LEU A 116 -6.27 -7.59 9.05
C LEU A 116 -7.21 -7.03 10.13
N ASP A 117 -7.96 -7.89 10.82
CA ASP A 117 -8.83 -7.46 11.91
C ASP A 117 -8.05 -6.93 13.11
N ALA A 118 -6.92 -7.56 13.47
CA ALA A 118 -6.02 -7.07 14.51
C ALA A 118 -5.44 -5.68 14.17
N LEU A 119 -4.95 -5.49 12.93
CA LEU A 119 -4.45 -4.20 12.45
C LEU A 119 -5.51 -3.10 12.54
N LEU A 120 -6.76 -3.42 12.20
CA LEU A 120 -7.85 -2.44 12.20
C LEU A 120 -8.48 -2.21 13.59
N ALA A 121 -8.28 -3.12 14.54
CA ALA A 121 -8.72 -2.98 15.93
C ALA A 121 -7.73 -2.11 16.73
N GLN A 122 -6.45 -2.14 16.37
CA GLN A 122 -5.44 -1.30 17.00
C GLN A 122 -5.73 0.18 16.72
N LYS A 123 -6.00 0.93 17.78
CA LYS A 123 -6.08 2.40 17.70
C LYS A 123 -4.67 2.97 17.85
N ASN A 124 -4.32 3.94 17.02
CA ASN A 124 -3.13 4.74 17.26
C ASN A 124 -3.31 5.40 18.63
N HIS A 125 -2.38 5.15 19.55
CA HIS A 125 -2.37 5.88 20.82
C HIS A 125 -2.09 7.34 20.44
N SER A 126 -3.08 8.21 20.65
CA SER A 126 -2.80 9.62 20.90
C SER A 126 -1.94 9.64 22.15
N GLY A 127 -0.63 9.82 21.99
CA GLY A 127 0.24 10.12 23.11
C GLY A 127 -0.30 11.38 23.78
N ASP A 128 -0.71 11.25 25.03
CA ASP A 128 -0.64 12.34 25.99
C ASP A 128 0.83 12.60 26.33
#